data_AF-A0A4Q4XLY1-F1
#
_entry.id   AF-A0A4Q4XLY1-F1
#
_cell.length_a   1.000
_cell.length_b   1.000
_cell.length_c   1.000
_cell.angle_alpha   90.00
_cell.angle_beta   90.00
_cell.angle_gamma   90.00
#
_symmetry.space_group_name_H-M   'P 1'
#
loop_
_entity.id
_entity.type
_entity.pdbx_description
1 polymer ?
#
loop_
_entity_poly.entity_id
_entity_poly.type
_entity_poly.pdbx_seq_one_letter_code
_entity_poly.pdbx_strand_id
1 'polypeptide(L)'
;MELVASTGDITVQDASRAGSDSSADLDDHDQIRGYFETAKWTADGTTVLTYSSTNLVSGYIVPEDLLAPKTSPLHLTPQATIQLPEPSNVLASAPYFTLSEPYTNQVLVSARDHPIQLYYLAPNASSPTSPSHSPAASYPFAKARSETFLSATSLIWPGPGLHFIAGARNLLAKFDVSRPGASSEPVLRIKTIPSERHLSKGGGVGMRGTVSALGAQPPEACSGASLVAAGTWTRWVGLYDFAQAGACVATWSIASASDSTDSETGEAAAQRAIGGGGVTQTIWSPCGRYLLVSERRSRGVLVYDVRVAGRLLGWLESPEARGNQRVLCDVFPGQQQDGGFEVWSGTSTHGLVRVWEGVGMREGPHGPSWEWRAHDPRSTIGAACVHPSGTVVATCSGSWAFDDDYRRGDSAAASGTDGGSSSEGNDSAGNSYRMAWMRRRNMESSLKIWSLADSRQGEEVPEQLLGGELGADGL
;
A
#
# COMPACT_ATOMS: atom_id res chain seq x y z
N MET A 1 11.19 -11.69 15.37
CA MET A 1 9.79 -11.49 14.96
C MET A 1 8.98 -12.67 15.45
N GLU A 2 7.95 -12.40 16.26
CA GLU A 2 7.02 -13.41 16.76
C GLU A 2 5.61 -13.10 16.24
N LEU A 3 4.82 -14.12 15.90
CA LEU A 3 3.46 -13.94 15.39
C LEU A 3 2.49 -13.82 16.56
N VAL A 4 1.95 -12.63 16.81
CA VAL A 4 1.05 -12.36 17.94
C VAL A 4 -0.43 -12.44 17.59
N ALA A 5 -0.80 -12.15 16.34
CA ALA A 5 -2.18 -12.29 15.88
C ALA A 5 -2.29 -12.57 14.36
N SER A 6 -3.35 -13.24 13.94
CA SER A 6 -3.59 -13.63 12.54
C SER A 6 -5.08 -13.82 12.23
N THR A 7 -5.53 -13.39 11.06
CA THR A 7 -6.85 -13.82 10.53
C THR A 7 -6.88 -15.31 10.20
N GLY A 8 -5.71 -15.97 10.08
CA GLY A 8 -5.58 -17.21 9.33
C GLY A 8 -5.78 -16.98 7.82
N ASP A 9 -5.68 -18.05 7.04
CA ASP A 9 -5.93 -17.99 5.59
C ASP A 9 -7.44 -17.93 5.32
N ILE A 10 -7.92 -16.76 4.93
CA ILE A 10 -9.35 -16.54 4.65
C ILE A 10 -9.81 -17.35 3.43
N THR A 11 -8.88 -17.75 2.53
CA THR A 11 -9.24 -18.59 1.37
C THR A 11 -9.63 -20.01 1.76
N VAL A 12 -9.27 -20.46 2.97
CA VAL A 12 -9.59 -21.80 3.50
C VAL A 12 -10.80 -21.75 4.44
N GLN A 13 -11.01 -20.65 5.17
CA GLN A 13 -12.04 -20.57 6.21
C GLN A 13 -13.47 -20.57 5.68
N ASP A 14 -13.75 -19.94 4.53
CA ASP A 14 -15.11 -19.94 3.98
C ASP A 14 -15.61 -21.36 3.58
N ALA A 15 -14.69 -22.28 3.29
CA ALA A 15 -15.03 -23.68 3.01
C ALA A 15 -15.62 -24.41 4.23
N SER A 16 -15.34 -23.97 5.47
CA SER A 16 -15.89 -24.60 6.68
C SER A 16 -17.25 -24.03 7.10
N ARG A 17 -17.61 -22.82 6.64
CA ARG A 17 -18.93 -22.21 6.88
C ARG A 17 -20.01 -22.68 5.91
N ALA A 18 -19.65 -23.17 4.74
CA ALA A 18 -20.58 -23.79 3.80
C ALA A 18 -21.06 -25.21 4.23
N GLY A 19 -20.49 -25.78 5.29
CA GLY A 19 -20.66 -27.18 5.67
C GLY A 19 -21.84 -27.51 6.61
N SER A 20 -22.90 -26.71 6.67
CA SER A 20 -24.03 -26.95 7.60
C SER A 20 -25.43 -26.73 7.06
N ASP A 21 -25.63 -26.60 5.75
CA ASP A 21 -26.99 -26.62 5.17
C ASP A 21 -27.03 -27.56 3.97
N SER A 22 -27.91 -28.55 4.04
CA SER A 22 -27.93 -29.69 3.10
C SER A 22 -28.91 -29.46 1.97
N SER A 23 -28.45 -29.10 0.77
CA SER A 23 -28.93 -29.66 -0.51
C SER A 23 -28.30 -28.99 -1.75
N ALA A 24 -28.30 -29.75 -2.85
CA ALA A 24 -27.95 -29.38 -4.23
C ALA A 24 -26.45 -29.31 -4.59
N ASP A 25 -26.01 -30.35 -5.32
CA ASP A 25 -24.82 -30.34 -6.16
C ASP A 25 -24.92 -29.25 -7.24
N LEU A 26 -24.28 -28.09 -7.01
CA LEU A 26 -24.08 -27.03 -8.01
C LEU A 26 -22.66 -26.46 -7.88
N ASP A 27 -21.78 -26.89 -8.80
CA ASP A 27 -20.49 -26.30 -9.17
C ASP A 27 -19.64 -25.61 -8.07
N ASP A 28 -18.84 -26.41 -7.35
CA ASP A 28 -17.74 -25.97 -6.46
C ASP A 28 -16.58 -25.24 -7.20
N HIS A 29 -16.80 -24.84 -8.46
CA HIS A 29 -15.83 -24.19 -9.32
C HIS A 29 -15.97 -22.66 -9.43
N ASP A 30 -17.09 -22.06 -8.96
CA ASP A 30 -17.42 -20.67 -9.33
C ASP A 30 -17.46 -19.65 -8.15
N GLN A 31 -17.19 -20.07 -6.91
CA GLN A 31 -16.95 -19.13 -5.81
C GLN A 31 -15.51 -18.59 -5.87
N ILE A 32 -15.32 -17.48 -6.59
CA ILE A 32 -14.09 -16.67 -6.51
C ILE A 32 -13.94 -16.16 -5.08
N ARG A 33 -13.13 -16.87 -4.28
CA ARG A 33 -12.89 -16.53 -2.87
C ARG A 33 -12.23 -15.14 -2.77
N GLY A 34 -12.48 -14.43 -1.67
CA GLY A 34 -11.84 -13.14 -1.43
C GLY A 34 -10.33 -13.28 -1.18
N TYR A 35 -9.57 -12.24 -1.55
CA TYR A 35 -8.20 -12.05 -1.06
C TYR A 35 -7.98 -10.59 -0.66
N PHE A 36 -7.05 -10.32 0.26
CA PHE A 36 -6.71 -8.96 0.66
C PHE A 36 -5.78 -8.30 -0.37
N GLU A 37 -6.09 -7.08 -0.78
CA GLU A 37 -5.25 -6.30 -1.69
C GLU A 37 -4.27 -5.37 -0.94
N THR A 38 -4.72 -4.79 0.18
CA THR A 38 -3.93 -3.85 0.99
C THR A 38 -4.32 -3.93 2.47
N ALA A 39 -3.40 -3.51 3.35
CA ALA A 39 -3.67 -3.21 4.75
C ALA A 39 -2.96 -1.92 5.19
N LYS A 40 -3.54 -1.20 6.15
CA LYS A 40 -3.00 0.03 6.78
C LYS A 40 -3.48 0.16 8.22
N TRP A 41 -2.66 0.72 9.10
CA TRP A 41 -3.12 1.15 10.42
C TRP A 41 -4.01 2.41 10.34
N THR A 42 -4.89 2.56 11.32
CA THR A 42 -5.51 3.84 11.67
C THR A 42 -4.52 4.76 12.38
N ALA A 43 -4.84 6.06 12.47
CA ALA A 43 -3.91 7.07 13.00
C ALA A 43 -3.55 6.86 14.47
N ASP A 44 -4.50 6.36 15.27
CA ASP A 44 -4.33 5.93 16.66
C ASP A 44 -3.65 4.57 16.83
N GLY A 45 -3.42 3.83 15.73
CA GLY A 45 -2.83 2.49 15.75
C GLY A 45 -3.72 1.38 16.30
N THR A 46 -4.95 1.66 16.74
CA THR A 46 -5.82 0.65 17.36
C THR A 46 -6.42 -0.36 16.39
N THR A 47 -6.50 -0.01 15.10
CA THR A 47 -7.27 -0.77 14.10
C THR A 47 -6.46 -0.94 12.81
N VAL A 48 -6.42 -2.16 12.28
CA VAL A 48 -5.92 -2.42 10.93
C VAL A 48 -7.09 -2.40 9.96
N LEU A 49 -7.06 -1.48 9.00
CA LEU A 49 -7.97 -1.45 7.86
C LEU A 49 -7.41 -2.31 6.73
N THR A 50 -8.25 -3.17 6.17
CA THR A 50 -7.96 -3.94 4.95
C THR A 50 -8.96 -3.63 3.84
N TYR A 51 -8.53 -3.82 2.59
CA TYR A 51 -9.42 -3.85 1.43
C TYR A 51 -9.30 -5.20 0.71
N SER A 52 -10.42 -5.82 0.35
CA SER A 52 -10.47 -7.11 -0.36
C SER A 52 -10.84 -6.98 -1.83
N SER A 53 -10.52 -8.02 -2.59
CA SER A 53 -10.97 -8.22 -3.99
C SER A 53 -12.50 -8.36 -4.15
N THR A 54 -13.24 -8.53 -3.05
CA THR A 54 -14.72 -8.54 -3.00
C THR A 54 -15.31 -7.15 -2.73
N ASN A 55 -14.49 -6.10 -2.83
CA ASN A 55 -14.83 -4.71 -2.55
C ASN A 55 -15.26 -4.45 -1.10
N LEU A 56 -14.82 -5.30 -0.16
CA LEU A 56 -15.09 -5.17 1.27
C LEU A 56 -13.96 -4.39 1.93
N VAL A 57 -14.32 -3.32 2.63
CA VAL A 57 -13.43 -2.69 3.61
C VAL A 57 -13.71 -3.34 4.96
N SER A 58 -12.67 -3.82 5.64
CA SER A 58 -12.79 -4.44 6.97
C SER A 58 -11.85 -3.78 7.96
N GLY A 59 -12.36 -3.49 9.16
CA GLY A 59 -11.59 -3.01 10.31
C GLY A 59 -11.36 -4.13 11.30
N TYR A 60 -10.08 -4.41 11.60
CA TYR A 60 -9.62 -5.33 12.62
C TYR A 60 -9.08 -4.54 13.80
N ILE A 61 -9.91 -4.33 14.81
CA ILE A 61 -9.54 -3.74 16.10
C ILE A 61 -8.58 -4.72 16.79
N VAL A 62 -7.45 -4.19 17.23
CA VAL A 62 -6.38 -4.94 17.89
C VAL A 62 -6.62 -4.93 19.40
N PRO A 63 -6.63 -6.11 20.07
CA PRO A 63 -6.79 -6.18 21.52
C PRO A 63 -5.66 -5.48 22.29
N GLU A 64 -5.99 -4.83 23.40
CA GLU A 64 -5.01 -4.18 24.29
C GLU A 64 -3.97 -5.18 24.84
N ASP A 65 -4.38 -6.44 25.01
CA ASP A 65 -3.53 -7.53 25.48
C ASP A 65 -2.68 -8.18 24.37
N LEU A 66 -2.58 -7.60 23.17
CA LEU A 66 -1.88 -8.18 22.01
C LEU A 66 -0.47 -8.69 22.35
N LEU A 67 0.27 -7.93 23.16
CA LEU A 67 1.66 -8.22 23.57
C LEU A 67 1.77 -9.01 24.89
N ALA A 68 0.65 -9.41 25.50
CA ALA A 68 0.70 -10.27 26.68
C ALA A 68 1.20 -11.68 26.30
N PRO A 69 2.00 -12.36 27.15
CA PRO A 69 2.53 -13.70 26.85
C PRO A 69 1.42 -14.70 26.56
N LYS A 70 1.45 -15.34 25.39
CA LYS A 70 0.43 -16.26 24.89
C LYS A 70 1.05 -17.50 24.27
N THR A 71 0.40 -18.64 24.46
CA THR A 71 0.85 -19.94 23.91
C THR A 71 0.50 -20.13 22.43
N SER A 72 -0.41 -19.32 21.88
CA SER A 72 -0.74 -19.31 20.46
C SER A 72 -1.14 -17.91 20.00
N PRO A 73 -0.94 -17.56 18.71
CA PRO A 73 -1.37 -16.28 18.17
C PRO A 73 -2.88 -16.06 18.32
N LEU A 74 -3.31 -14.83 18.57
CA LEU A 74 -4.71 -14.44 18.58
C LEU A 74 -5.34 -14.60 17.20
N HIS A 75 -6.59 -15.07 17.14
CA HIS A 75 -7.38 -15.06 15.91
C HIS A 75 -8.05 -13.69 15.72
N LEU A 76 -7.78 -13.03 14.60
CA LEU A 76 -8.37 -11.73 14.24
C LEU A 76 -9.66 -11.89 13.45
N THR A 77 -10.75 -11.36 13.98
CA THR A 77 -12.04 -11.24 13.29
C THR A 77 -12.34 -9.77 12.99
N PRO A 78 -13.02 -9.42 11.88
CA PRO A 78 -13.37 -8.04 11.58
C PRO A 78 -14.54 -7.60 12.45
N GLN A 79 -14.37 -6.52 13.22
CA GLN A 79 -15.44 -5.95 14.06
C GLN A 79 -16.27 -4.91 13.31
N ALA A 80 -15.79 -4.44 12.16
CA ALA A 80 -16.46 -3.44 11.34
C ALA A 80 -16.25 -3.75 9.84
N THR A 81 -17.31 -3.62 9.04
CA THR A 81 -17.27 -3.88 7.60
C THR A 81 -18.10 -2.87 6.80
N ILE A 82 -17.57 -2.45 5.66
CA ILE A 82 -18.26 -1.60 4.67
C ILE A 82 -18.17 -2.30 3.32
N GLN A 83 -19.30 -2.79 2.82
CA GLN A 83 -19.39 -3.28 1.44
C GLN A 83 -19.50 -2.09 0.49
N LEU A 84 -18.55 -1.95 -0.43
CA LEU A 84 -18.60 -0.93 -1.46
C LEU A 84 -19.48 -1.39 -2.64
N PRO A 85 -20.18 -0.46 -3.32
CA PRO A 85 -21.06 -0.79 -4.45
C PRO A 85 -20.28 -1.20 -5.71
N GLU A 86 -19.06 -0.68 -5.86
CA GLU A 86 -18.18 -0.86 -7.02
C GLU A 86 -16.72 -0.96 -6.54
N PRO A 87 -15.81 -1.60 -7.31
CA PRO A 87 -14.40 -1.67 -6.95
C PRO A 87 -13.77 -0.30 -6.75
N SER A 88 -13.21 -0.09 -5.57
CA SER A 88 -12.40 1.10 -5.27
C SER A 88 -10.95 0.85 -5.66
N ASN A 89 -10.32 1.88 -6.24
CA ASN A 89 -8.88 1.86 -6.53
C ASN A 89 -8.07 2.52 -5.41
N VAL A 90 -8.74 3.17 -4.44
CA VAL A 90 -8.08 3.94 -3.39
C VAL A 90 -8.97 4.20 -2.17
N LEU A 91 -8.35 4.07 -0.99
CA LEU A 91 -8.93 4.29 0.32
C LEU A 91 -7.98 5.10 1.21
N ALA A 92 -8.53 6.02 2.00
CA ALA A 92 -7.78 6.84 2.97
C ALA A 92 -8.57 7.02 4.29
N SER A 93 -8.07 6.45 5.38
CA SER A 93 -8.53 6.74 6.75
C SER A 93 -8.22 8.18 7.13
N ALA A 94 -9.05 8.76 8.02
CA ALA A 94 -8.79 10.07 8.58
C ALA A 94 -7.52 10.06 9.46
N PRO A 95 -6.71 11.14 9.44
CA PRO A 95 -5.47 11.27 10.21
C PRO A 95 -5.70 11.60 11.69
N TYR A 96 -6.97 11.77 12.08
CA TYR A 96 -7.45 11.98 13.44
C TYR A 96 -8.35 10.83 13.93
N PHE A 97 -8.37 9.70 13.21
CA PHE A 97 -9.11 8.50 13.60
C PHE A 97 -8.70 8.06 15.01
N THR A 98 -9.68 7.96 15.91
CA THR A 98 -9.50 7.50 17.29
C THR A 98 -10.68 6.59 17.66
N LEU A 99 -10.41 5.33 17.96
CA LEU A 99 -11.43 4.29 18.17
C LEU A 99 -12.52 4.64 19.20
N SER A 100 -12.15 5.34 20.28
CA SER A 100 -13.06 5.80 21.34
C SER A 100 -14.04 6.89 20.90
N GLU A 101 -13.83 7.52 19.74
CA GLU A 101 -14.61 8.63 19.23
C GLU A 101 -15.22 8.29 17.85
N PRO A 102 -16.41 7.66 17.78
CA PRO A 102 -16.97 7.12 16.54
C PRO A 102 -17.10 8.11 15.37
N TYR A 103 -17.27 9.39 15.66
CA TYR A 103 -17.35 10.45 14.65
C TYR A 103 -15.99 10.79 13.99
N THR A 104 -14.88 10.31 14.56
CA THR A 104 -13.53 10.41 13.98
C THR A 104 -13.19 9.21 13.09
N ASN A 105 -13.97 8.12 13.17
CA ASN A 105 -13.70 6.83 12.53
C ASN A 105 -14.02 6.84 11.02
N GLN A 106 -13.52 7.86 10.33
CA GLN A 106 -13.85 8.24 8.97
C GLN A 106 -12.93 7.59 7.94
N VAL A 107 -13.52 7.12 6.85
CA VAL A 107 -12.83 6.48 5.72
C VAL A 107 -13.31 7.10 4.41
N LEU A 108 -12.39 7.72 3.66
CA LEU A 108 -12.65 8.20 2.30
C LEU A 108 -12.39 7.10 1.27
N VAL A 109 -13.29 7.00 0.30
CA VAL A 109 -13.30 6.00 -0.77
C VAL A 109 -13.60 6.66 -2.11
N SER A 110 -12.93 6.24 -3.18
CA SER A 110 -13.34 6.58 -4.55
C SER A 110 -13.56 5.31 -5.38
N ALA A 111 -14.83 5.01 -5.64
CA ALA A 111 -15.25 3.94 -6.52
C ALA A 111 -15.40 4.43 -7.98
N ARG A 112 -15.60 3.49 -8.92
CA ARG A 112 -15.83 3.84 -10.33
C ARG A 112 -17.21 4.48 -10.52
N ASP A 113 -17.30 5.50 -11.37
CA ASP A 113 -18.56 6.18 -11.76
C ASP A 113 -19.42 6.71 -10.60
N HIS A 114 -18.82 6.88 -9.42
CA HIS A 114 -19.44 7.41 -8.20
C HIS A 114 -18.72 8.70 -7.75
N PRO A 115 -19.37 9.58 -6.96
CA PRO A 115 -18.66 10.65 -6.24
C PRO A 115 -17.64 10.06 -5.24
N ILE A 116 -16.72 10.88 -4.73
CA ILE A 116 -15.87 10.47 -3.61
C ILE A 116 -16.77 10.39 -2.38
N GLN A 117 -16.75 9.26 -1.67
CA GLN A 117 -17.65 8.95 -0.57
C GLN A 117 -16.91 8.89 0.76
N LEU A 118 -17.55 9.37 1.81
CA LEU A 118 -17.09 9.27 3.19
C LEU A 118 -17.96 8.26 3.93
N TYR A 119 -17.33 7.31 4.59
CA TYR A 119 -17.98 6.32 5.44
C TYR A 119 -17.48 6.44 6.88
N TYR A 120 -18.31 6.06 7.84
CA TYR A 120 -17.86 5.74 9.19
C TYR A 120 -17.59 4.23 9.26
N LEU A 121 -16.47 3.84 9.85
CA LEU A 121 -16.06 2.44 9.96
C LEU A 121 -17.06 1.64 10.82
N ALA A 122 -17.39 2.17 12.01
CA ALA A 122 -18.47 1.66 12.84
C ALA A 122 -19.77 2.41 12.50
N PRO A 123 -20.88 1.72 12.16
CA PRO A 123 -22.15 2.39 11.93
C PRO A 123 -22.69 2.99 13.24
N ASN A 124 -23.23 4.20 13.17
CA ASN A 124 -23.80 4.85 14.35
C ASN A 124 -25.10 4.14 14.77
N ALA A 125 -25.12 3.59 15.98
CA ALA A 125 -26.25 2.85 16.56
C ALA A 125 -27.55 3.69 16.69
N SER A 126 -27.50 5.01 16.50
CA SER A 126 -28.66 5.90 16.59
C SER A 126 -29.67 5.82 15.44
N SER A 127 -29.44 5.00 14.40
CA SER A 127 -30.39 4.83 13.28
C SER A 127 -30.59 3.35 12.91
N PRO A 128 -31.47 2.61 13.59
CA PRO A 128 -31.80 1.21 13.27
C PRO A 128 -32.58 1.03 11.96
N THR A 129 -32.90 2.12 11.24
CA THR A 129 -33.65 2.12 9.97
C THR A 129 -32.83 2.54 8.75
N SER A 130 -31.58 2.99 8.96
CA SER A 130 -30.66 3.24 7.84
C SER A 130 -29.98 1.93 7.43
N PRO A 131 -29.90 1.59 6.13
CA PRO A 131 -29.07 0.48 5.69
C PRO A 131 -27.63 0.74 6.12
N SER A 132 -27.01 -0.22 6.81
CA SER A 132 -25.76 -0.10 7.59
C SER A 132 -24.50 0.31 6.81
N HIS A 133 -24.63 0.60 5.52
CA HIS A 133 -23.54 0.83 4.56
C HIS A 133 -23.81 2.00 3.61
N SER A 134 -24.72 2.93 3.94
CA SER A 134 -24.85 4.18 3.18
C SER A 134 -23.67 5.14 3.48
N PRO A 135 -23.13 5.86 2.48
CA PRO A 135 -22.09 6.86 2.70
C PRO A 135 -22.64 8.03 3.53
N ALA A 136 -21.89 8.46 4.54
CA ALA A 136 -22.23 9.58 5.41
C ALA A 136 -22.15 10.94 4.68
N ALA A 137 -21.23 11.06 3.71
CA ALA A 137 -21.12 12.21 2.83
C ALA A 137 -20.66 11.80 1.42
N SER A 138 -20.90 12.68 0.46
CA SER A 138 -20.47 12.52 -0.93
C SER A 138 -19.95 13.84 -1.50
N TYR A 139 -18.84 13.77 -2.23
CA TYR A 139 -18.11 14.91 -2.80
C TYR A 139 -17.99 14.70 -4.33
N PRO A 140 -18.78 15.44 -5.14
CA PRO A 140 -18.76 15.32 -6.60
C PRO A 140 -17.40 15.65 -7.23
N PHE A 141 -16.72 14.63 -7.75
CA PHE A 141 -15.49 14.83 -8.53
C PHE A 141 -15.79 14.83 -10.04
N ALA A 142 -16.65 15.73 -10.53
CA ALA A 142 -17.11 15.69 -11.92
C ALA A 142 -16.18 16.40 -12.94
N LYS A 143 -16.31 16.04 -14.22
CA LYS A 143 -15.80 16.83 -15.35
C LYS A 143 -16.75 17.98 -15.68
N ALA A 144 -16.27 19.22 -15.64
CA ALA A 144 -17.07 20.44 -15.84
C ALA A 144 -17.81 20.58 -17.19
N ARG A 145 -17.53 19.74 -18.21
CA ARG A 145 -18.24 19.78 -19.51
C ARG A 145 -19.26 18.65 -19.68
N SER A 146 -19.02 17.49 -19.09
CA SER A 146 -19.82 16.28 -19.36
C SER A 146 -20.53 15.74 -18.13
N GLU A 147 -20.33 16.36 -16.95
CA GLU A 147 -20.90 16.01 -15.65
C GLU A 147 -20.59 14.59 -15.14
N THR A 148 -20.03 13.72 -15.98
CA THR A 148 -19.46 12.41 -15.63
C THR A 148 -18.49 12.53 -14.46
N PHE A 149 -18.66 11.68 -13.46
CA PHE A 149 -17.71 11.53 -12.36
C PHE A 149 -16.32 11.12 -12.85
N LEU A 150 -15.30 11.57 -12.13
CA LEU A 150 -13.92 11.13 -12.24
C LEU A 150 -13.62 10.22 -11.06
N SER A 151 -13.23 8.99 -11.34
CA SER A 151 -12.64 8.12 -10.32
C SER A 151 -11.27 8.66 -9.91
N ALA A 152 -11.08 8.91 -8.62
CA ALA A 152 -9.76 9.21 -8.10
C ALA A 152 -8.89 7.94 -8.15
N THR A 153 -7.64 8.12 -8.54
CA THR A 153 -6.61 7.07 -8.57
C THR A 153 -5.62 7.21 -7.41
N SER A 154 -5.73 8.30 -6.65
CA SER A 154 -5.05 8.54 -5.38
C SER A 154 -5.89 9.47 -4.49
N LEU A 155 -5.85 9.26 -3.18
CA LEU A 155 -6.50 10.07 -2.14
C LEU A 155 -5.50 10.23 -0.99
N ILE A 156 -5.46 11.41 -0.37
CA ILE A 156 -4.72 11.62 0.87
C ILE A 156 -5.36 12.72 1.72
N TRP A 157 -5.21 12.59 3.03
CA TRP A 157 -5.36 13.68 3.99
C TRP A 157 -3.98 14.29 4.24
N PRO A 158 -3.73 15.57 3.93
CA PRO A 158 -2.40 16.18 4.12
C PRO A 158 -1.94 16.27 5.57
N GLY A 159 -2.90 16.24 6.50
CA GLY A 159 -2.72 16.27 7.94
C GLY A 159 -4.09 16.41 8.61
N PRO A 160 -4.15 16.45 9.96
CA PRO A 160 -5.40 16.70 10.67
C PRO A 160 -6.07 18.01 10.23
N GLY A 161 -7.36 17.94 9.91
CA GLY A 161 -8.14 19.08 9.45
C GLY A 161 -9.25 18.71 8.47
N LEU A 162 -9.91 19.74 7.91
CA LEU A 162 -11.12 19.61 7.09
C LEU A 162 -10.87 19.36 5.60
N HIS A 163 -9.64 19.03 5.18
CA HIS A 163 -9.29 18.96 3.76
C HIS A 163 -8.66 17.62 3.37
N PHE A 164 -9.07 17.11 2.22
CA PHE A 164 -8.42 16.00 1.54
C PHE A 164 -8.07 16.37 0.10
N ILE A 165 -7.18 15.59 -0.51
CA ILE A 165 -6.74 15.77 -1.90
C ILE A 165 -7.02 14.49 -2.67
N ALA A 166 -7.57 14.64 -3.87
CA ALA A 166 -7.75 13.57 -4.84
C ALA A 166 -6.87 13.80 -6.07
N GLY A 167 -6.20 12.75 -6.53
CA GLY A 167 -5.50 12.69 -7.80
C GLY A 167 -6.26 11.85 -8.81
N ALA A 168 -6.32 12.31 -10.06
CA ALA A 168 -6.95 11.64 -11.19
C ALA A 168 -6.12 11.82 -12.47
N ARG A 169 -6.71 11.53 -13.63
CA ARG A 169 -6.04 11.71 -14.94
C ARG A 169 -5.75 13.20 -15.23
N ASN A 170 -4.46 13.58 -15.17
CA ASN A 170 -3.95 14.94 -15.40
C ASN A 170 -4.55 16.02 -14.47
N LEU A 171 -4.97 15.66 -13.26
CA LEU A 171 -5.69 16.55 -12.33
C LEU A 171 -5.40 16.20 -10.88
N LEU A 172 -5.10 17.23 -10.08
CA LEU A 172 -5.21 17.20 -8.61
C LEU A 172 -6.40 18.08 -8.19
N ALA A 173 -7.11 17.69 -7.14
CA ALA A 173 -8.22 18.45 -6.59
C ALA A 173 -8.21 18.44 -5.05
N LYS A 174 -8.36 19.61 -4.43
CA LYS A 174 -8.53 19.78 -2.97
C LYS A 174 -10.00 19.88 -2.66
N PHE A 175 -10.48 19.13 -1.68
CA PHE A 175 -11.85 19.15 -1.20
C PHE A 175 -11.92 19.63 0.25
N ASP A 176 -13.09 20.10 0.66
CA ASP A 176 -13.42 20.50 2.02
C ASP A 176 -14.53 19.58 2.53
N VAL A 177 -14.22 18.83 3.59
CA VAL A 177 -15.07 17.80 4.19
C VAL A 177 -16.35 18.42 4.76
N SER A 178 -16.28 19.67 5.23
CA SER A 178 -17.43 20.40 5.79
C SER A 178 -18.47 20.78 4.73
N ARG A 179 -18.16 20.61 3.44
CA ARG A 179 -19.05 20.92 2.31
C ARG A 179 -19.42 19.65 1.54
N PRO A 180 -20.25 18.75 2.09
CA PRO A 180 -20.78 17.61 1.35
C PRO A 180 -21.91 18.02 0.38
N GLY A 181 -22.25 17.15 -0.56
CA GLY A 181 -23.48 17.25 -1.36
C GLY A 181 -23.26 17.55 -2.85
N ALA A 182 -24.32 17.39 -3.64
CA ALA A 182 -24.28 17.39 -5.11
C ALA A 182 -23.82 18.72 -5.76
N SER A 183 -23.99 19.85 -5.07
CA SER A 183 -23.53 21.18 -5.50
C SER A 183 -22.11 21.52 -5.04
N SER A 184 -21.43 20.63 -4.29
CA SER A 184 -20.10 20.89 -3.78
C SER A 184 -19.03 20.63 -4.83
N GLU A 185 -18.36 21.70 -5.26
CA GLU A 185 -17.17 21.62 -6.10
C GLU A 185 -15.87 21.54 -5.25
N PRO A 186 -14.79 20.95 -5.80
CA PRO A 186 -13.48 21.00 -5.15
C PRO A 186 -13.05 22.46 -4.92
N VAL A 187 -12.52 22.75 -3.73
CA VAL A 187 -11.96 24.06 -3.33
C VAL A 187 -10.92 24.57 -4.33
N LEU A 188 -10.16 23.64 -4.91
CA LEU A 188 -9.08 23.92 -5.84
C LEU A 188 -8.95 22.77 -6.85
N ARG A 189 -8.65 23.11 -8.11
CA ARG A 189 -8.36 22.16 -9.19
C ARG A 189 -7.04 22.55 -9.88
N ILE A 190 -6.01 21.71 -9.78
CA ILE A 190 -4.69 21.92 -10.39
C ILE A 190 -4.59 20.99 -11.61
N LYS A 191 -4.64 21.57 -12.82
CA LYS A 191 -4.47 20.82 -14.07
C LYS A 191 -2.98 20.56 -14.32
N THR A 192 -2.61 19.30 -14.44
CA THR A 192 -1.23 18.91 -14.78
C THR A 192 -1.11 18.66 -16.29
N ILE A 193 0.07 18.30 -16.79
CA ILE A 193 0.31 18.21 -18.25
C ILE A 193 -0.35 16.94 -18.83
N PRO A 194 -1.23 17.06 -19.85
CA PRO A 194 -1.84 15.90 -20.48
C PRO A 194 -0.82 14.95 -21.11
N SER A 195 -1.02 13.64 -20.91
CA SER A 195 -0.16 12.59 -21.47
C SER A 195 -0.04 12.57 -23.02
N GLU A 196 -0.91 13.26 -23.74
CA GLU A 196 -1.03 13.23 -25.20
C GLU A 196 -0.63 14.55 -25.90
N ARG A 197 -0.21 15.59 -25.16
CA ARG A 197 -0.01 16.94 -25.72
C ARG A 197 1.36 17.53 -25.36
N HIS A 198 1.99 18.17 -26.34
CA HIS A 198 3.28 18.87 -26.18
C HIS A 198 3.16 20.07 -25.21
N LEU A 199 4.19 20.30 -24.39
CA LEU A 199 4.17 21.29 -23.28
C LEU A 199 3.74 22.69 -23.74
N SER A 200 4.16 23.13 -24.92
CA SER A 200 3.98 24.49 -25.42
C SER A 200 2.55 24.90 -25.81
N LYS A 201 1.55 24.02 -25.71
CA LYS A 201 0.16 24.31 -26.14
C LYS A 201 -0.93 23.95 -25.11
N GLY A 202 -0.55 23.70 -23.84
CA GLY A 202 -1.41 23.03 -22.87
C GLY A 202 -1.96 23.88 -21.71
N GLY A 203 -1.26 24.94 -21.28
CA GLY A 203 -1.62 25.74 -20.09
C GLY A 203 -1.52 25.01 -18.74
N GLY A 204 -1.33 23.70 -18.72
CA GLY A 204 -1.03 22.91 -17.53
C GLY A 204 0.45 23.02 -17.15
N VAL A 205 0.73 22.99 -15.85
CA VAL A 205 2.07 23.07 -15.27
C VAL A 205 2.29 21.84 -14.38
N GLY A 206 3.51 21.30 -14.39
CA GLY A 206 3.88 20.15 -13.55
C GLY A 206 3.85 18.79 -14.27
N MET A 207 3.68 17.72 -13.48
CA MET A 207 3.83 16.33 -13.90
C MET A 207 2.87 15.88 -15.03
N ARG A 208 3.32 14.91 -15.83
CA ARG A 208 2.54 14.30 -16.91
C ARG A 208 1.74 13.09 -16.39
N GLY A 209 0.52 12.88 -16.91
CA GLY A 209 -0.23 11.62 -16.78
C GLY A 209 -1.21 11.50 -15.61
N THR A 210 -1.65 10.27 -15.31
CA THR A 210 -2.58 9.98 -14.20
C THR A 210 -1.87 9.94 -12.86
N VAL A 211 -2.39 10.69 -11.87
CA VAL A 211 -1.84 10.74 -10.51
C VAL A 211 -2.20 9.48 -9.74
N SER A 212 -1.23 8.59 -9.60
CA SER A 212 -1.37 7.23 -9.07
C SER A 212 -0.95 7.10 -7.61
N ALA A 213 -0.19 8.06 -7.09
CA ALA A 213 0.24 8.12 -5.70
C ALA A 213 0.20 9.56 -5.19
N LEU A 214 -0.15 9.69 -3.90
CA LEU A 214 -0.04 10.92 -3.13
C LEU A 214 0.62 10.59 -1.79
N GLY A 215 1.50 11.46 -1.31
CA GLY A 215 2.18 11.37 -0.03
C GLY A 215 2.32 12.77 0.57
N ALA A 216 1.92 12.94 1.83
CA ALA A 216 1.97 14.23 2.51
C ALA A 216 3.20 14.32 3.41
N GLN A 217 3.88 15.47 3.38
CA GLN A 217 4.99 15.74 4.27
C GLN A 217 4.48 15.87 5.71
N PRO A 218 5.11 15.21 6.71
CA PRO A 218 4.70 15.31 8.10
C PRO A 218 4.64 16.78 8.57
N PRO A 219 3.57 17.21 9.26
CA PRO A 219 3.39 18.61 9.64
C PRO A 219 4.44 19.11 10.64
N GLU A 220 5.01 18.22 11.44
CA GLU A 220 6.08 18.53 12.41
C GLU A 220 7.48 18.62 11.77
N ALA A 221 7.61 18.32 10.47
CA ALA A 221 8.86 18.53 9.76
C ALA A 221 9.22 20.03 9.74
N CYS A 222 10.45 20.37 10.11
CA CYS A 222 10.91 21.73 10.44
C CYS A 222 10.88 22.78 9.30
N SER A 223 10.22 22.49 8.18
CA SER A 223 10.19 23.31 6.97
C SER A 223 9.05 24.33 6.92
N GLY A 224 8.02 24.21 7.77
CA GLY A 224 6.81 25.07 7.73
C GLY A 224 5.92 24.90 6.49
N ALA A 225 6.36 24.13 5.49
CA ALA A 225 5.61 23.83 4.28
C ALA A 225 4.95 22.45 4.37
N SER A 226 3.64 22.39 4.20
CA SER A 226 2.88 21.13 4.07
C SER A 226 2.86 20.70 2.60
N LEU A 227 3.99 20.16 2.13
CA LEU A 227 4.12 19.69 0.76
C LEU A 227 3.41 18.36 0.56
N VAL A 228 2.77 18.22 -0.60
CA VAL A 228 2.19 16.96 -1.06
C VAL A 228 2.96 16.52 -2.29
N ALA A 229 3.67 15.40 -2.13
CA ALA A 229 4.27 14.67 -3.23
C ALA A 229 3.19 13.93 -3.99
N ALA A 230 3.24 14.01 -5.31
CA ALA A 230 2.32 13.33 -6.21
C ALA A 230 3.13 12.58 -7.28
N GLY A 231 2.80 11.31 -7.48
CA GLY A 231 3.45 10.43 -8.45
C GLY A 231 2.49 10.00 -9.55
N THR A 232 3.00 9.71 -10.75
CA THR A 232 2.19 9.30 -11.90
C THR A 232 2.62 7.98 -12.52
N TRP A 233 1.66 7.29 -13.17
CA TRP A 233 1.95 6.07 -13.96
C TRP A 233 2.93 6.31 -15.11
N THR A 234 3.09 7.55 -15.59
CA THR A 234 4.08 7.89 -16.64
C THR A 234 5.44 8.29 -16.06
N ARG A 235 5.77 7.86 -14.83
CA ARG A 235 7.08 8.04 -14.19
C ARG A 235 7.46 9.52 -13.97
N TRP A 236 6.49 10.33 -13.55
CA TRP A 236 6.74 11.70 -13.06
C TRP A 236 6.43 11.80 -11.57
N VAL A 237 7.17 12.71 -10.91
CA VAL A 237 6.91 13.16 -9.54
C VAL A 237 6.73 14.69 -9.56
N GLY A 238 5.86 15.20 -8.71
CA GLY A 238 5.69 16.63 -8.47
C GLY A 238 5.46 16.92 -6.99
N LEU A 239 6.00 18.03 -6.50
CA LEU A 239 5.76 18.57 -5.16
C LEU A 239 4.81 19.76 -5.27
N TYR A 240 3.75 19.75 -4.45
CA TYR A 240 2.69 20.76 -4.49
C TYR A 240 2.41 21.31 -3.09
N ASP A 241 2.36 22.63 -2.96
CA ASP A 241 1.95 23.31 -1.73
C ASP A 241 0.44 23.63 -1.78
N PHE A 242 -0.36 22.87 -1.03
CA PHE A 242 -1.82 23.05 -0.96
C PHE A 242 -2.27 24.08 0.09
N ALA A 243 -1.35 24.68 0.86
CA ALA A 243 -1.60 25.90 1.63
C ALA A 243 -1.49 27.13 0.71
N GLN A 244 -0.45 27.20 -0.12
CA GLN A 244 -0.24 28.24 -1.13
C GLN A 244 -0.98 27.97 -2.45
N ALA A 245 -2.30 27.78 -2.36
CA ALA A 245 -3.21 27.65 -3.51
C ALA A 245 -2.83 26.58 -4.56
N GLY A 246 -2.05 25.56 -4.18
CA GLY A 246 -1.63 24.47 -5.07
C GLY A 246 -0.38 24.77 -5.91
N ALA A 247 0.48 25.68 -5.45
CA ALA A 247 1.72 26.00 -6.14
C ALA A 247 2.56 24.74 -6.41
N CYS A 248 2.98 24.55 -7.67
CA CYS A 248 3.90 23.47 -8.03
C CYS A 248 5.32 23.90 -7.67
N VAL A 249 5.89 23.30 -6.63
CA VAL A 249 7.21 23.65 -6.07
C VAL A 249 8.33 23.04 -6.91
N ALA A 250 8.15 21.78 -7.34
CA ALA A 250 9.11 21.06 -8.18
C ALA A 250 8.40 19.97 -8.99
N THR A 251 8.96 19.59 -10.13
CA THR A 251 8.57 18.38 -10.85
C THR A 251 9.76 17.79 -11.59
N TRP A 252 9.84 16.46 -11.62
CA TRP A 252 10.89 15.74 -12.34
C TRP A 252 10.36 14.40 -12.87
N SER A 253 11.02 13.89 -13.89
CA SER A 253 10.79 12.53 -14.40
C SER A 253 11.76 11.58 -13.72
N ILE A 254 11.27 10.44 -13.22
CA ILE A 254 12.13 9.37 -12.70
C ILE A 254 12.58 8.41 -13.82
N ALA A 255 12.07 8.59 -15.06
CA ALA A 255 12.56 7.89 -16.24
C ALA A 255 13.97 8.33 -16.68
N SER A 256 14.44 9.53 -16.29
CA SER A 256 15.85 9.90 -16.50
C SER A 256 16.83 9.05 -15.68
N ALA A 257 16.33 8.35 -14.63
CA ALA A 257 17.11 7.35 -13.92
C ALA A 257 17.20 6.00 -14.67
N SER A 258 16.54 5.85 -15.81
CA SER A 258 16.67 4.70 -16.73
C SER A 258 17.21 5.05 -18.12
N ASP A 259 16.97 6.28 -18.61
CA ASP A 259 17.20 6.63 -20.02
C ASP A 259 18.39 7.57 -20.24
N SER A 260 19.52 7.03 -20.70
CA SER A 260 20.23 7.55 -21.90
C SER A 260 21.43 6.69 -22.30
N THR A 261 21.79 6.81 -23.58
CA THR A 261 22.70 5.96 -24.35
C THR A 261 24.19 6.20 -24.11
N ASP A 262 24.95 5.11 -24.30
CA ASP A 262 26.36 5.01 -24.68
C ASP A 262 27.45 5.55 -23.72
N SER A 263 28.31 4.61 -23.29
CA SER A 263 29.69 4.79 -22.81
C SER A 263 30.01 5.15 -21.34
N GLU A 264 29.10 4.94 -20.38
CA GLU A 264 29.43 5.14 -18.94
C GLU A 264 29.23 3.90 -18.04
N THR A 265 30.33 3.48 -17.41
CA THR A 265 30.42 2.47 -16.34
C THR A 265 30.36 3.13 -14.96
N GLY A 266 29.79 2.45 -13.96
CA GLY A 266 29.73 2.93 -12.57
C GLY A 266 28.32 2.95 -11.98
N GLU A 267 28.13 3.73 -10.92
CA GLU A 267 26.90 3.79 -10.11
C GLU A 267 25.64 4.12 -10.92
N ALA A 268 25.77 4.94 -11.96
CA ALA A 268 24.68 5.25 -12.91
C ALA A 268 24.12 3.99 -13.61
N ALA A 269 24.95 2.96 -13.84
CA ALA A 269 24.48 1.69 -14.41
C ALA A 269 23.71 0.83 -13.38
N ALA A 270 24.06 0.92 -12.10
CA ALA A 270 23.34 0.24 -11.03
C ALA A 270 21.96 0.90 -10.78
N GLN A 271 21.89 2.23 -10.88
CA GLN A 271 20.61 2.96 -10.87
C GLN A 271 19.66 2.53 -12.01
N ARG A 272 20.20 2.29 -13.23
CA ARG A 272 19.41 1.73 -14.35
C ARG A 272 18.84 0.33 -14.05
N ALA A 273 19.49 -0.46 -13.20
CA ALA A 273 19.12 -1.85 -12.90
C ALA A 273 17.85 -2.00 -12.03
N ILE A 274 17.32 -0.89 -11.51
CA ILE A 274 16.06 -0.84 -10.75
C ILE A 274 14.86 -1.00 -11.69
N GLY A 275 14.81 -0.19 -12.75
CA GLY A 275 13.68 -0.12 -13.69
C GLY A 275 12.38 0.40 -13.04
N GLY A 276 11.28 0.35 -13.78
CA GLY A 276 9.98 0.77 -13.27
C GLY A 276 8.95 1.01 -14.38
N GLY A 277 7.68 0.80 -14.06
CA GLY A 277 6.54 0.95 -14.97
C GLY A 277 5.53 2.01 -14.51
N GLY A 278 5.92 2.94 -13.65
CA GLY A 278 5.04 3.97 -13.09
C GLY A 278 4.96 3.93 -11.57
N VAL A 279 4.81 5.11 -10.96
CA VAL A 279 4.79 5.28 -9.50
C VAL A 279 3.55 4.60 -8.89
N THR A 280 3.77 3.78 -7.86
CA THR A 280 2.75 3.09 -7.07
C THR A 280 2.60 3.64 -5.66
N GLN A 281 3.65 4.27 -5.11
CA GLN A 281 3.61 4.92 -3.81
C GLN A 281 4.61 6.06 -3.75
N THR A 282 4.23 7.12 -3.03
CA THR A 282 5.12 8.20 -2.58
C THR A 282 4.94 8.31 -1.07
N ILE A 283 6.01 8.11 -0.30
CA ILE A 283 5.98 8.19 1.17
C ILE A 283 7.14 9.05 1.65
N TRP A 284 6.88 9.92 2.63
CA TRP A 284 7.88 10.82 3.17
C TRP A 284 8.58 10.18 4.36
N SER A 285 9.89 10.37 4.48
CA SER A 285 10.60 10.04 5.72
C SER A 285 9.95 10.74 6.93
N PRO A 286 10.02 10.18 8.15
CA PRO A 286 9.45 10.80 9.35
C PRO A 286 9.93 12.24 9.60
N CYS A 287 11.18 12.56 9.26
CA CYS A 287 11.72 13.92 9.37
C CYS A 287 11.29 14.90 8.25
N GLY A 288 10.50 14.44 7.26
CA GLY A 288 10.03 15.23 6.12
C GLY A 288 11.09 15.72 5.13
N ARG A 289 12.35 15.24 5.23
CA ARG A 289 13.47 15.69 4.38
C ARG A 289 13.72 14.80 3.15
N TYR A 290 13.33 13.54 3.24
CA TYR A 290 13.48 12.56 2.16
C TYR A 290 12.12 12.08 1.66
N LEU A 291 12.03 11.85 0.35
CA LEU A 291 10.86 11.30 -0.33
C LEU A 291 11.22 9.95 -0.96
N LEU A 292 10.46 8.92 -0.61
CA LEU A 292 10.58 7.59 -1.17
C LEU A 292 9.55 7.39 -2.27
N VAL A 293 9.98 6.81 -3.38
CA VAL A 293 9.17 6.60 -4.57
C VAL A 293 9.25 5.14 -4.98
N SER A 294 8.15 4.41 -4.79
CA SER A 294 8.00 3.02 -5.21
C SER A 294 7.35 2.98 -6.59
N GLU A 295 7.81 2.06 -7.44
CA GLU A 295 7.29 1.86 -8.79
C GLU A 295 6.77 0.43 -9.01
N ARG A 296 5.81 0.26 -9.91
CA ARG A 296 5.38 -1.07 -10.39
C ARG A 296 6.51 -1.71 -11.20
N ARG A 297 6.74 -3.02 -11.04
CA ARG A 297 7.82 -3.77 -11.74
C ARG A 297 9.23 -3.18 -11.55
N SER A 298 9.49 -2.60 -10.38
CA SER A 298 10.78 -2.02 -10.00
C SER A 298 11.53 -2.94 -9.04
N ARG A 299 12.84 -3.07 -9.21
CA ARG A 299 13.73 -3.85 -8.34
C ARG A 299 14.20 -3.08 -7.11
N GLY A 300 13.44 -2.07 -6.67
CA GLY A 300 13.76 -1.25 -5.51
C GLY A 300 12.84 -0.04 -5.30
N VAL A 301 13.14 0.71 -4.25
CA VAL A 301 12.47 1.98 -3.90
C VAL A 301 13.48 3.11 -4.02
N LEU A 302 13.14 4.18 -4.76
CA LEU A 302 14.02 5.34 -4.95
C LEU A 302 13.94 6.26 -3.74
N VAL A 303 15.07 6.80 -3.29
CA VAL A 303 15.15 7.75 -2.16
C VAL A 303 15.68 9.09 -2.66
N TYR A 304 14.88 10.14 -2.55
CA TYR A 304 15.22 11.51 -2.96
C TYR A 304 15.41 12.41 -1.74
N ASP A 305 16.39 13.31 -1.77
CA ASP A 305 16.47 14.43 -0.82
C ASP A 305 15.75 15.65 -1.40
N VAL A 306 14.63 16.05 -0.80
CA VAL A 306 13.82 17.15 -1.33
C VAL A 306 14.45 18.53 -1.09
N ARG A 307 15.40 18.63 -0.15
CA ARG A 307 16.10 19.89 0.17
C ARG A 307 17.07 20.28 -0.95
N VAL A 308 17.62 19.29 -1.65
CA VAL A 308 18.59 19.45 -2.74
C VAL A 308 17.87 19.29 -4.08
N ALA A 309 16.80 20.07 -4.29
CA ALA A 309 16.04 20.15 -5.55
C ALA A 309 15.61 18.80 -6.17
N GLY A 310 15.28 17.81 -5.35
CA GLY A 310 14.90 16.47 -5.84
C GLY A 310 16.09 15.67 -6.37
N ARG A 311 17.30 15.88 -5.84
CA ARG A 311 18.45 15.00 -6.06
C ARG A 311 18.12 13.59 -5.55
N LEU A 312 18.34 12.60 -6.41
CA LEU A 312 18.33 11.20 -6.00
C LEU A 312 19.50 10.96 -5.04
N LEU A 313 19.20 10.51 -3.82
CA LEU A 313 20.19 10.14 -2.82
C LEU A 313 20.69 8.70 -3.08
N GLY A 314 19.77 7.78 -3.34
CA GLY A 314 20.08 6.36 -3.46
C GLY A 314 18.83 5.52 -3.67
N TRP A 315 18.95 4.21 -3.47
CA TRP A 315 17.83 3.28 -3.62
C TRP A 315 17.92 2.07 -2.69
N LEU A 316 16.74 1.58 -2.30
CA LEU A 316 16.58 0.38 -1.48
C LEU A 316 16.45 -0.83 -2.40
N GLU A 317 17.38 -1.77 -2.33
CA GLU A 317 17.46 -2.90 -3.25
C GLU A 317 16.47 -4.00 -2.90
N SER A 318 15.57 -4.33 -3.83
CA SER A 318 14.63 -5.45 -3.73
C SER A 318 14.60 -6.21 -5.06
N PRO A 319 15.55 -7.14 -5.30
CA PRO A 319 15.81 -7.74 -6.63
C PRO A 319 14.61 -8.44 -7.29
N GLU A 320 13.62 -8.81 -6.48
CA GLU A 320 12.51 -9.70 -6.81
C GLU A 320 11.26 -9.01 -7.36
N ALA A 321 11.12 -7.69 -7.21
CA ALA A 321 9.86 -6.96 -7.40
C ALA A 321 9.46 -6.73 -8.89
N ARG A 322 9.27 -7.83 -9.63
CA ARG A 322 8.83 -7.87 -11.05
C ARG A 322 7.32 -8.04 -11.24
N GLY A 323 6.56 -8.17 -10.15
CA GLY A 323 5.11 -8.34 -10.18
C GLY A 323 4.33 -7.13 -10.73
N ASN A 324 3.08 -7.37 -11.13
CA ASN A 324 2.10 -6.31 -11.39
C ASN A 324 1.39 -5.83 -10.12
N GLN A 325 1.39 -6.66 -9.07
CA GLN A 325 0.75 -6.38 -7.79
C GLN A 325 1.42 -5.18 -7.11
N ARG A 326 0.61 -4.37 -6.44
CA ARG A 326 1.08 -3.24 -5.63
C ARG A 326 1.67 -3.82 -4.34
N VAL A 327 2.93 -3.50 -4.09
CA VAL A 327 3.59 -3.69 -2.79
C VAL A 327 3.70 -2.31 -2.17
N LEU A 328 3.17 -2.16 -0.97
CA LEU A 328 3.29 -0.97 -0.15
C LEU A 328 4.44 -1.13 0.85
N CYS A 329 5.23 -0.07 0.97
CA CYS A 329 6.22 0.11 2.03
C CYS A 329 5.71 1.10 3.08
N ASP A 330 6.29 1.04 4.27
CA ASP A 330 6.05 1.96 5.36
C ASP A 330 7.38 2.46 5.93
N VAL A 331 7.35 3.52 6.74
CA VAL A 331 8.54 4.15 7.30
C VAL A 331 8.42 4.33 8.81
N PHE A 332 9.52 4.17 9.53
CA PHE A 332 9.57 4.35 10.98
C PHE A 332 10.78 5.21 11.39
N PRO A 333 10.71 6.06 12.44
CA PRO A 333 11.86 6.80 12.93
C PRO A 333 12.98 5.84 13.35
N GLY A 334 14.19 6.04 12.84
CA GLY A 334 15.33 5.20 13.19
C GLY A 334 15.77 5.39 14.64
N GLN A 335 16.41 4.36 15.21
CA GLN A 335 17.01 4.45 16.53
C GLN A 335 18.09 5.56 16.58
N GLN A 336 18.21 6.24 17.73
CA GLN A 336 19.10 7.41 17.87
C GLN A 336 20.59 7.12 17.61
N GLN A 337 21.02 5.86 17.67
CA GLN A 337 22.43 5.46 17.52
C GLN A 337 22.86 5.32 16.06
N ASP A 338 22.01 4.78 15.19
CA ASP A 338 22.34 4.55 13.76
C ASP A 338 22.04 5.77 12.87
N GLY A 339 21.12 6.63 13.33
CA GLY A 339 20.63 7.77 12.57
C GLY A 339 19.73 7.36 11.39
N GLY A 340 19.35 8.34 10.58
CA GLY A 340 18.44 8.11 9.45
C GLY A 340 17.03 7.72 9.88
N PHE A 341 16.41 6.84 9.10
CA PHE A 341 15.11 6.25 9.39
C PHE A 341 15.02 4.83 8.82
N GLU A 342 14.00 4.10 9.24
CA GLU A 342 13.74 2.73 8.79
C GLU A 342 12.70 2.69 7.68
N VAL A 343 12.83 1.70 6.80
CA VAL A 343 11.84 1.41 5.76
C VAL A 343 11.50 -0.07 5.82
N TRP A 344 10.22 -0.39 5.76
CA TRP A 344 9.69 -1.73 5.87
C TRP A 344 8.86 -2.03 4.63
N SER A 345 9.13 -3.14 3.93
CA SER A 345 8.37 -3.50 2.72
C SER A 345 8.22 -5.00 2.57
N GLY A 346 7.04 -5.43 2.10
CA GLY A 346 6.85 -6.78 1.58
C GLY A 346 7.64 -7.05 0.29
N THR A 347 7.66 -8.31 -0.14
CA THR A 347 8.17 -8.77 -1.43
C THR A 347 7.06 -9.39 -2.29
N SER A 348 7.25 -9.41 -3.62
CA SER A 348 6.34 -10.09 -4.56
C SER A 348 6.54 -11.60 -4.68
N THR A 349 7.50 -12.16 -3.94
CA THR A 349 7.90 -13.57 -3.96
C THR A 349 8.42 -13.99 -2.59
N HIS A 350 8.39 -15.29 -2.29
CA HIS A 350 8.99 -15.88 -1.09
C HIS A 350 8.36 -15.53 0.27
N GLY A 351 7.28 -14.73 0.28
CA GLY A 351 6.54 -14.36 1.49
C GLY A 351 7.38 -13.55 2.49
N LEU A 352 8.34 -12.75 2.01
CA LEU A 352 9.33 -12.04 2.82
C LEU A 352 8.92 -10.59 3.10
N VAL A 353 9.27 -10.11 4.28
CA VAL A 353 9.35 -8.67 4.57
C VAL A 353 10.82 -8.32 4.74
N ARG A 354 11.22 -7.19 4.13
CA ARG A 354 12.57 -6.63 4.17
C ARG A 354 12.55 -5.32 4.94
N VAL A 355 13.61 -5.08 5.69
CA VAL A 355 13.84 -3.86 6.47
C VAL A 355 15.16 -3.24 6.05
N TRP A 356 15.15 -1.92 5.87
CA TRP A 356 16.34 -1.11 5.62
C TRP A 356 16.47 -0.09 6.75
N GLU A 357 17.55 -0.12 7.52
CA GLU A 357 17.84 0.82 8.61
C GLU A 357 18.91 1.84 8.16
N GLY A 358 18.94 3.02 8.78
CA GLY A 358 19.91 4.07 8.40
C GLY A 358 19.59 4.76 7.07
N VAL A 359 18.37 4.64 6.56
CA VAL A 359 17.97 5.28 5.29
C VAL A 359 18.08 6.80 5.43
N GLY A 360 18.64 7.44 4.39
CA GLY A 360 18.98 8.87 4.41
C GLY A 360 20.41 9.19 4.85
N MET A 361 21.16 8.23 5.43
CA MET A 361 22.54 8.42 5.91
C MET A 361 23.63 8.08 4.88
N ARG A 362 23.28 7.38 3.81
CA ARG A 362 24.18 6.91 2.74
C ARG A 362 23.64 7.24 1.35
N GLU A 363 24.54 7.49 0.41
CA GLU A 363 24.20 7.62 -1.01
C GLU A 363 24.31 6.27 -1.74
N GLY A 364 23.65 6.13 -2.89
CA GLY A 364 23.75 4.95 -3.76
C GLY A 364 22.91 3.72 -3.33
N PRO A 365 23.34 2.49 -3.67
CA PRO A 365 22.60 1.26 -3.37
C PRO A 365 22.56 0.96 -1.87
N HIS A 366 21.41 0.47 -1.41
CA HIS A 366 21.17 0.06 -0.03
C HIS A 366 20.47 -1.30 -0.01
N GLY A 367 21.24 -2.37 0.26
CA GLY A 367 20.68 -3.68 0.58
C GLY A 367 19.87 -3.65 1.89
N PRO A 368 18.93 -4.59 2.09
CA PRO A 368 18.20 -4.71 3.34
C PRO A 368 19.15 -5.04 4.50
N SER A 369 18.89 -4.48 5.68
CA SER A 369 19.60 -4.84 6.91
C SER A 369 19.28 -6.28 7.32
N TRP A 370 18.00 -6.64 7.24
CA TRP A 370 17.49 -7.98 7.57
C TRP A 370 16.15 -8.25 6.89
N GLU A 371 15.76 -9.52 6.86
CA GLU A 371 14.51 -9.99 6.29
C GLU A 371 13.95 -11.19 7.07
N TRP A 372 12.63 -11.39 7.02
CA TRP A 372 12.00 -12.59 7.57
C TRP A 372 10.81 -13.04 6.72
N ARG A 373 10.45 -14.33 6.83
CA ARG A 373 9.26 -14.87 6.18
C ARG A 373 8.04 -14.65 7.06
N ALA A 374 7.08 -13.86 6.58
CA ALA A 374 5.80 -13.64 7.23
C ALA A 374 4.66 -14.48 6.61
N HIS A 375 4.75 -14.85 5.34
CA HIS A 375 3.68 -15.56 4.61
C HIS A 375 4.23 -16.75 3.81
N ASP A 376 3.34 -17.58 3.24
CA ASP A 376 3.72 -18.74 2.42
C ASP A 376 4.76 -18.35 1.35
N PRO A 377 5.77 -19.19 1.06
CA PRO A 377 6.80 -18.90 0.05
C PRO A 377 6.28 -18.58 -1.36
N ARG A 378 5.03 -18.92 -1.69
CA ARG A 378 4.37 -18.63 -2.98
C ARG A 378 3.61 -17.30 -2.98
N SER A 379 3.41 -16.70 -1.81
CA SER A 379 2.57 -15.51 -1.65
C SER A 379 3.33 -14.19 -1.84
N THR A 380 2.60 -13.18 -2.30
CA THR A 380 3.04 -11.78 -2.34
C THR A 380 2.55 -11.06 -1.08
N ILE A 381 3.43 -10.30 -0.43
CA ILE A 381 3.06 -9.40 0.65
C ILE A 381 2.74 -8.03 0.04
N GLY A 382 1.45 -7.71 -0.04
CA GLY A 382 0.94 -6.46 -0.63
C GLY A 382 1.16 -5.23 0.26
N ALA A 383 1.29 -5.42 1.58
CA ALA A 383 1.66 -4.37 2.52
C ALA A 383 2.41 -4.93 3.75
N ALA A 384 3.41 -4.20 4.20
CA ALA A 384 3.95 -4.28 5.56
C ALA A 384 3.85 -2.87 6.16
N CYS A 385 3.09 -2.72 7.26
CA CYS A 385 2.82 -1.44 7.89
C CYS A 385 3.16 -1.48 9.39
N VAL A 386 4.02 -0.57 9.81
CA VAL A 386 4.56 -0.50 11.17
C VAL A 386 3.58 0.28 12.03
N HIS A 387 3.30 -0.22 13.24
CA HIS A 387 2.45 0.48 14.18
C HIS A 387 3.16 1.74 14.70
N PRO A 388 2.48 2.86 14.97
CA PRO A 388 3.12 4.12 15.42
C PRO A 388 4.03 4.02 16.66
N SER A 389 3.90 2.97 17.49
CA SER A 389 4.81 2.69 18.61
C SER A 389 6.16 2.06 18.21
N GLY A 390 6.30 1.53 17.00
CA GLY A 390 7.46 0.73 16.55
C GLY A 390 7.52 -0.71 17.09
N THR A 391 6.59 -1.12 17.95
CA THR A 391 6.67 -2.43 18.65
C THR A 391 6.04 -3.59 17.88
N VAL A 392 5.13 -3.31 16.94
CA VAL A 392 4.45 -4.32 16.12
C VAL A 392 4.35 -3.90 14.66
N VAL A 393 4.30 -4.89 13.77
CA VAL A 393 4.11 -4.70 12.32
C VAL A 393 2.97 -5.57 11.82
N ALA A 394 2.02 -4.96 11.11
CA ALA A 394 0.96 -5.68 10.40
C ALA A 394 1.43 -5.98 8.97
N THR A 395 1.16 -7.21 8.52
CA THR A 395 1.57 -7.71 7.21
C THR A 395 0.39 -8.35 6.51
N CYS A 396 0.20 -8.01 5.25
CA CYS A 396 -0.96 -8.41 4.46
C CYS A 396 -0.52 -9.19 3.23
N SER A 397 -0.94 -10.45 3.16
CA SER A 397 -0.84 -11.29 1.98
C SER A 397 -2.20 -11.45 1.34
N GLY A 398 -2.19 -11.53 0.01
CA GLY A 398 -3.34 -11.87 -0.80
C GLY A 398 -2.96 -11.71 -2.26
N SER A 399 -2.99 -12.80 -3.01
CA SER A 399 -2.66 -12.81 -4.43
C SER A 399 -3.34 -13.97 -5.13
N TRP A 400 -3.28 -14.00 -6.45
CA TRP A 400 -3.78 -15.09 -7.27
C TRP A 400 -2.77 -15.46 -8.35
N ALA A 401 -2.79 -16.71 -8.78
CA ALA A 401 -2.00 -17.22 -9.90
C ALA A 401 -2.85 -18.07 -10.84
N PHE A 402 -2.30 -18.38 -12.01
CA PHE A 402 -2.78 -19.44 -12.88
C PHE A 402 -2.04 -20.74 -12.53
N ASP A 403 -2.69 -21.90 -12.65
CA ASP A 403 -2.01 -23.19 -12.48
C ASP A 403 -0.89 -23.36 -13.53
N ASP A 404 0.25 -23.90 -13.10
CA ASP A 404 1.50 -23.92 -13.86
C ASP A 404 1.46 -24.80 -15.14
N ASP A 405 0.51 -25.74 -15.24
CA ASP A 405 0.35 -26.62 -16.40
C ASP A 405 0.19 -25.85 -17.73
N TYR A 406 -0.39 -24.63 -17.69
CA TYR A 406 -0.52 -23.78 -18.89
C TYR A 406 0.78 -23.09 -19.29
N ARG A 407 1.72 -22.81 -18.37
CA ARG A 407 2.99 -22.14 -18.69
C ARG A 407 3.90 -23.00 -19.57
N ARG A 408 3.72 -24.33 -19.53
CA ARG A 408 4.53 -25.28 -20.29
C ARG A 408 4.10 -25.44 -21.76
N GLY A 409 2.84 -25.12 -22.08
CA GLY A 409 2.31 -25.21 -23.44
C GLY A 409 2.80 -24.10 -24.37
N ASP A 410 2.98 -22.89 -23.85
CA ASP A 410 3.29 -21.70 -24.65
C ASP A 410 4.78 -21.60 -25.05
N SER A 411 5.68 -22.25 -24.29
CA SER A 411 7.13 -22.26 -24.57
C SER A 411 7.54 -23.10 -25.77
N ALA A 412 6.65 -23.93 -26.33
CA ALA A 412 6.93 -24.77 -27.50
C ALA A 412 6.59 -24.09 -28.84
N ALA A 413 5.88 -22.95 -28.83
CA ALA A 413 5.41 -22.26 -30.04
C ALA A 413 6.42 -21.26 -30.63
N ALA A 414 7.53 -20.98 -29.93
CA ALA A 414 8.48 -19.91 -30.29
C ALA A 414 9.64 -20.36 -31.21
N SER A 415 9.54 -21.51 -31.88
CA SER A 415 10.54 -21.99 -32.85
C SER A 415 9.89 -22.60 -34.10
N GLY A 416 9.49 -21.75 -35.04
CA GLY A 416 9.00 -22.14 -36.36
C GLY A 416 9.06 -20.96 -37.33
N THR A 417 9.86 -21.09 -38.39
CA THR A 417 10.12 -20.04 -39.40
C THR A 417 9.00 -19.92 -40.43
N ASP A 418 8.95 -18.77 -41.12
CA ASP A 418 7.95 -18.39 -42.12
C ASP A 418 7.67 -19.42 -43.22
N GLY A 419 6.40 -19.50 -43.63
CA GLY A 419 5.94 -20.26 -44.80
C GLY A 419 4.41 -20.19 -44.93
N GLY A 420 3.90 -19.28 -45.77
CA GLY A 420 2.47 -19.03 -45.87
C GLY A 420 1.70 -20.00 -46.78
N SER A 421 0.48 -20.38 -46.36
CA SER A 421 -0.64 -20.69 -47.26
C SER A 421 -1.96 -20.65 -46.48
N SER A 422 -3.04 -20.20 -47.11
CA SER A 422 -4.37 -20.10 -46.53
C SER A 422 -5.11 -21.44 -46.48
N SER A 423 -5.62 -21.83 -45.32
CA SER A 423 -6.75 -22.76 -45.20
C SER A 423 -7.57 -22.43 -43.96
N GLU A 424 -8.89 -22.36 -44.11
CA GLU A 424 -9.83 -22.12 -43.00
C GLU A 424 -9.78 -23.28 -41.98
N GLY A 425 -9.65 -22.97 -40.69
CA GLY A 425 -9.57 -24.00 -39.66
C GLY A 425 -9.31 -23.51 -38.24
N ASN A 426 -10.35 -23.66 -37.41
CA ASN A 426 -10.31 -23.82 -35.95
C ASN A 426 -10.22 -22.56 -35.05
N ASP A 427 -11.38 -22.03 -34.66
CA ASP A 427 -11.57 -21.00 -33.61
C ASP A 427 -11.23 -21.46 -32.16
N SER A 428 -10.43 -22.51 -31.99
CA SER A 428 -10.12 -23.10 -30.68
C SER A 428 -9.18 -22.26 -29.82
N ALA A 429 -8.30 -21.44 -30.44
CA ALA A 429 -7.46 -20.49 -29.72
C ALA A 429 -8.30 -19.42 -28.98
N GLY A 430 -9.45 -19.05 -29.56
CA GLY A 430 -10.43 -18.12 -28.99
C GLY A 430 -10.99 -18.55 -27.63
N ASN A 431 -11.10 -19.86 -27.41
CA ASN A 431 -11.71 -20.41 -26.22
C ASN A 431 -10.68 -20.69 -25.10
N SER A 432 -9.42 -20.94 -25.46
CA SER A 432 -8.35 -21.23 -24.48
C SER A 432 -8.06 -20.04 -23.55
N TYR A 433 -7.91 -18.83 -24.08
CA TYR A 433 -7.71 -17.63 -23.24
C TYR A 433 -8.95 -17.29 -22.41
N ARG A 434 -10.16 -17.63 -22.88
CA ARG A 434 -11.40 -17.50 -22.10
C ARG A 434 -11.46 -18.48 -20.94
N MET A 435 -10.95 -19.70 -21.09
CA MET A 435 -10.88 -20.67 -19.99
C MET A 435 -9.73 -20.33 -19.01
N ALA A 436 -8.63 -19.74 -19.47
CA ALA A 436 -7.49 -19.40 -18.61
C ALA A 436 -7.84 -18.38 -17.51
N TRP A 437 -8.63 -17.34 -17.80
CA TRP A 437 -9.01 -16.35 -16.76
C TRP A 437 -9.96 -16.91 -15.70
N MET A 438 -10.71 -17.98 -16.02
CA MET A 438 -11.56 -18.71 -15.08
C MET A 438 -10.78 -19.68 -14.18
N ARG A 439 -9.55 -20.07 -14.56
CA ARG A 439 -8.67 -20.97 -13.78
C ARG A 439 -7.66 -20.21 -12.92
N ARG A 440 -8.15 -19.22 -12.17
CA ARG A 440 -7.34 -18.51 -11.17
C ARG A 440 -7.45 -19.20 -9.82
N ARG A 441 -6.30 -19.50 -9.23
CA ARG A 441 -6.19 -19.98 -7.85
C ARG A 441 -5.74 -18.83 -6.97
N ASN A 442 -6.48 -18.54 -5.90
CA ASN A 442 -5.96 -17.66 -4.86
C ASN A 442 -4.82 -18.37 -4.12
N MET A 443 -3.78 -17.60 -3.80
CA MET A 443 -2.74 -17.98 -2.85
C MET A 443 -3.19 -17.61 -1.43
N GLU A 444 -2.37 -17.92 -0.42
CA GLU A 444 -2.65 -17.60 0.99
C GLU A 444 -3.04 -16.11 1.13
N SER A 445 -4.26 -15.87 1.59
CA SER A 445 -4.72 -14.52 1.93
C SER A 445 -4.88 -14.42 3.44
N SER A 446 -3.98 -13.69 4.09
CA SER A 446 -4.02 -13.51 5.54
C SER A 446 -3.47 -12.15 5.96
N LEU A 447 -4.06 -11.60 7.02
CA LEU A 447 -3.50 -10.47 7.77
C LEU A 447 -2.84 -11.05 9.02
N LYS A 448 -1.56 -10.72 9.24
CA LYS A 448 -0.75 -11.18 10.37
C LYS A 448 -0.08 -9.99 11.06
N ILE A 449 -0.18 -9.93 12.39
CA ILE A 449 0.47 -8.94 13.24
C ILE A 449 1.62 -9.62 13.96
N TRP A 450 2.81 -9.01 13.91
CA TRP A 450 4.05 -9.51 14.49
C TRP A 450 4.56 -8.56 15.55
N SER A 451 5.10 -9.08 16.64
CA SER A 451 5.91 -8.32 17.58
C SER A 451 7.38 -8.32 17.16
N LEU A 452 8.04 -7.18 17.37
CA LEU A 452 9.49 -7.14 17.48
C LEU A 452 9.84 -7.72 18.85
N ALA A 453 10.44 -8.90 18.87
CA ALA A 453 10.91 -9.51 20.12
C ALA A 453 12.07 -8.66 20.66
N ASP A 454 11.91 -8.07 21.84
CA ASP A 454 12.96 -7.30 22.48
C ASP A 454 14.08 -8.25 22.92
N SER A 455 15.23 -8.19 22.27
CA SER A 455 16.40 -9.05 22.52
C SER A 455 17.12 -8.72 23.84
N ARG A 456 16.40 -8.13 24.80
CA ARG A 456 16.91 -7.52 26.05
C ARG A 456 16.44 -8.22 27.32
N GLN A 457 15.53 -9.19 27.23
CA GLN A 457 15.23 -10.11 28.34
C GLN A 457 15.97 -11.43 28.12
N GLY A 458 17.24 -11.47 28.49
CA GLY A 458 18.12 -12.58 28.13
C GLY A 458 19.43 -12.70 28.91
N GLU A 459 19.56 -12.10 30.11
CA GLU A 459 20.65 -12.45 31.04
C GLU A 459 20.36 -12.08 32.51
N GLU A 460 19.17 -12.46 33.03
CA GLU A 460 19.08 -12.73 34.47
C GLU A 460 19.77 -14.07 34.76
N VAL A 461 21.07 -14.00 35.09
CA VAL A 461 21.82 -15.13 35.63
C VAL A 461 21.13 -15.57 36.93
N PRO A 462 20.72 -16.84 37.09
CA PRO A 462 20.15 -17.30 38.35
C PRO A 462 21.21 -17.18 39.45
N GLU A 463 20.93 -16.39 40.49
CA GLU A 463 21.74 -16.41 41.71
C GLU A 463 21.70 -17.82 42.30
N GLN A 464 22.75 -18.61 42.03
CA GLN A 464 22.94 -19.89 42.68
C GLN A 464 23.22 -19.64 44.15
N LEU A 465 22.31 -20.14 44.99
CA LEU A 465 22.43 -20.23 46.44
C LEU A 465 23.75 -20.90 46.86
N LEU A 466 24.80 -20.12 47.00
CA LEU A 466 26.00 -20.50 47.74
C LEU A 466 25.74 -20.32 49.23
N GLY A 467 24.98 -21.26 49.79
CA GLY A 467 24.96 -21.50 51.22
C GLY A 467 26.36 -21.95 51.67
N GLY A 468 27.09 -21.04 52.29
CA GLY A 468 28.41 -21.30 52.87
C GLY A 468 28.45 -20.82 54.31
N GLU A 469 28.14 -21.73 55.24
CA GLU A 469 28.41 -21.49 56.66
C GLU A 469 29.91 -21.31 56.88
N LEU A 470 30.32 -20.20 57.47
CA LEU A 470 31.61 -20.06 58.12
C LEU A 470 31.36 -19.65 59.57
N GLY A 471 31.53 -20.62 60.46
CA GLY A 471 31.39 -20.42 61.90
C GLY A 471 32.48 -19.52 62.47
N ALA A 472 32.19 -18.94 63.63
CA ALA A 472 33.19 -18.25 64.42
C ALA A 472 34.21 -19.25 65.00
N ASP A 473 35.50 -18.91 64.94
CA ASP A 473 36.46 -19.28 65.98
C ASP A 473 37.66 -18.31 65.99
N GLY A 474 38.17 -18.04 67.19
CA GLY A 474 38.86 -16.80 67.55
C GLY A 474 40.27 -16.51 67.03
N LEU A 475 40.64 -15.23 67.05
CA LEU A 475 41.58 -14.65 68.03
C LEU A 475 41.60 -13.11 67.99
#